data_AF-A0A0D8Y9Q0-F1
#
_entry.id   AF-A0A0D8Y9Q0-F1
#
_cell.length_a   1.000
_cell.length_b   1.000
_cell.length_c   1.000
_cell.angle_alpha   90.00
_cell.angle_beta   90.00
_cell.angle_gamma   90.00
#
_symmetry.space_group_name_H-M   'P 1'
#
loop_
_entity.id
_entity.type
_entity.pdbx_description
1 polymer ?
#
loop_
_entity_poly.entity_id
_entity_poly.type
_entity_poly.pdbx_seq_one_letter_code
_entity_poly.pdbx_strand_id
1 'polypeptide(L)'
;MNGSGMDRHLLAWNLLAVENGLPKPSILQTSAYQHMNHFQVSTSQVPTRNHIQLCFGPSAPDCYGICYNPQETELHFAVTSFKSYGSTSSKRFVKELNHALNDMRSVCNKARRTMSKL
;
A
#
# COMPACT_ATOMS: atom_id res chain seq x y z
N MET A 1 15.90 1.41 -6.15
CA MET A 1 15.17 0.15 -6.46
C MET A 1 15.97 -0.58 -7.55
N ASN A 2 16.19 -1.89 -7.43
CA ASN A 2 17.06 -2.69 -8.32
C ASN A 2 16.29 -3.55 -9.35
N GLY A 3 14.96 -3.42 -9.42
CA GLY A 3 14.14 -4.13 -10.41
C GLY A 3 13.84 -5.59 -10.08
N SER A 4 14.19 -6.10 -8.90
CA SER A 4 13.95 -7.50 -8.53
C SER A 4 12.50 -7.80 -8.07
N GLY A 5 11.56 -6.91 -8.36
CA GLY A 5 10.14 -7.10 -8.04
C GLY A 5 9.46 -8.05 -9.03
N MET A 6 8.46 -8.80 -8.56
CA MET A 6 7.85 -9.88 -9.33
C MET A 6 6.70 -9.43 -10.25
N ASP A 7 5.92 -8.43 -9.84
CA ASP A 7 4.67 -8.03 -10.50
C ASP A 7 4.84 -7.75 -12.00
N ARG A 8 5.84 -6.93 -12.34
CA ARG A 8 6.13 -6.58 -13.74
C ARG A 8 6.71 -7.74 -14.54
N HIS A 9 7.45 -8.63 -13.89
CA HIS A 9 7.98 -9.85 -14.53
C HIS A 9 6.84 -10.81 -14.89
N LEU A 10 5.94 -11.09 -13.94
CA LEU A 10 4.77 -11.95 -14.20
C LEU A 10 3.80 -11.33 -15.21
N LEU A 11 3.63 -10.00 -15.18
CA LEU A 11 2.89 -9.28 -16.22
C LEU A 11 3.51 -9.50 -17.60
N ALA A 12 4.84 -9.42 -17.72
CA ALA A 12 5.53 -9.65 -18.99
C ALA A 12 5.29 -11.06 -19.53
N TRP A 13 5.30 -12.09 -18.67
CA TRP A 13 4.98 -13.46 -19.10
C TRP A 13 3.55 -13.57 -19.67
N ASN A 14 2.58 -12.91 -19.04
CA ASN A 14 1.21 -12.89 -19.54
C ASN A 14 1.12 -12.23 -20.92
N LEU A 15 1.76 -11.07 -21.07
CA LEU A 15 1.72 -10.31 -22.33
C LEU A 15 2.43 -11.05 -23.46
N LEU A 16 3.60 -11.65 -23.19
CA LEU A 16 4.33 -12.44 -24.16
C LEU A 16 3.57 -13.70 -24.60
N ALA A 17 2.89 -14.37 -23.67
CA ALA A 17 2.05 -15.51 -24.02
C ALA A 17 0.90 -15.11 -24.95
N VAL A 18 0.23 -13.99 -24.66
CA VAL A 18 -0.83 -13.44 -25.51
C VAL A 18 -0.29 -13.07 -26.90
N GLU A 19 0.82 -12.35 -26.96
CA GLU A 19 1.45 -11.89 -28.21
C GLU A 19 1.85 -13.05 -29.12
N ASN A 20 2.31 -14.17 -28.54
CA ASN A 20 2.79 -15.34 -29.28
C ASN A 20 1.71 -16.43 -29.45
N GLY A 21 0.46 -16.17 -29.08
CA GLY A 21 -0.63 -17.15 -29.17
C GLY A 21 -0.40 -18.40 -28.30
N LEU A 22 0.38 -18.28 -27.24
CA LEU A 22 0.68 -19.36 -26.30
C LEU A 22 -0.38 -19.44 -25.19
N PRO A 23 -0.57 -20.62 -24.58
CA PRO A 23 -1.45 -20.74 -23.42
C PRO A 23 -0.94 -19.87 -22.26
N LYS A 24 -1.87 -19.28 -21.51
CA LYS A 24 -1.56 -18.51 -20.31
C LYS A 24 -0.75 -19.36 -19.32
N PRO A 25 0.41 -18.91 -18.81
CA PRO A 25 1.19 -19.66 -17.84
C PRO A 25 0.36 -20.11 -16.64
N SER A 26 0.47 -21.38 -16.25
CA SER A 26 -0.40 -22.01 -15.23
C SER A 26 -0.39 -21.28 -13.89
N ILE A 27 0.78 -20.76 -13.47
CA ILE A 27 0.91 -19.97 -12.24
C ILE A 27 -0.02 -18.74 -12.21
N LEU A 28 -0.26 -18.11 -13.37
CA LEU A 28 -1.10 -16.91 -13.51
C LEU A 28 -2.60 -17.23 -13.52
N GLN A 29 -2.95 -18.52 -13.54
CA GLN A 29 -4.33 -19.02 -13.45
C GLN A 29 -4.71 -19.42 -12.02
N THR A 30 -3.74 -19.48 -11.11
CA THR A 30 -3.98 -19.88 -9.72
C THR A 30 -4.79 -18.83 -8.96
N SER A 31 -5.60 -19.30 -8.00
CA SER A 31 -6.30 -18.43 -7.06
C SER A 31 -5.34 -17.58 -6.23
N ALA A 32 -4.16 -18.12 -5.90
CA ALA A 32 -3.10 -17.39 -5.20
C ALA A 32 -2.62 -16.16 -5.99
N TYR A 33 -2.36 -16.30 -7.30
CA TYR A 33 -1.99 -15.16 -8.14
C TYR A 33 -3.13 -14.15 -8.28
N GLN A 34 -4.37 -14.62 -8.45
CA GLN A 34 -5.53 -13.72 -8.50
C GLN A 34 -5.68 -12.91 -7.21
N HIS A 35 -5.53 -13.54 -6.05
CA HIS A 35 -5.58 -12.87 -4.76
C HIS A 35 -4.42 -11.86 -4.59
N MET A 36 -3.22 -12.23 -5.00
CA MET A 36 -2.04 -11.36 -4.94
C MET A 36 -2.18 -10.10 -5.79
N ASN A 37 -2.88 -10.16 -6.93
CA ASN A 37 -3.13 -8.99 -7.78
C ASN A 37 -4.34 -8.15 -7.35
N HIS A 38 -5.09 -8.59 -6.33
CA HIS A 38 -6.22 -7.85 -5.78
C HIS A 38 -5.78 -7.01 -4.58
N PHE A 39 -5.30 -5.80 -4.86
CA PHE A 39 -4.81 -4.90 -3.83
C PHE A 39 -5.96 -4.27 -3.03
N GLN A 40 -6.16 -4.71 -1.78
CA GLN A 40 -7.09 -4.06 -0.84
C GLN A 40 -6.53 -2.76 -0.25
N VAL A 41 -5.22 -2.56 -0.34
CA VAL A 41 -4.54 -1.33 0.07
C VAL A 41 -3.56 -0.94 -1.02
N SER A 42 -3.83 0.16 -1.71
CA SER A 42 -2.96 0.74 -2.74
C SER A 42 -2.32 2.00 -2.17
N THR A 43 -0.97 2.03 -2.11
CA THR A 43 -0.25 3.13 -1.47
C THR A 43 0.78 3.79 -2.38
N SER A 44 1.05 5.08 -2.14
CA SER A 44 2.19 5.76 -2.74
C SER A 44 2.75 6.84 -1.82
N GLN A 45 4.08 6.94 -1.76
CA GLN A 45 4.75 8.06 -1.12
C GLN A 45 4.97 9.18 -2.15
N VAL A 46 4.59 10.41 -1.80
CA VAL A 46 4.85 11.61 -2.63
C VAL A 46 5.52 12.67 -1.76
N PRO A 47 6.85 12.60 -1.61
CA PRO A 47 7.57 13.50 -0.72
C PRO A 47 7.62 14.91 -1.31
N THR A 48 7.21 15.90 -0.52
CA THR A 48 7.32 17.32 -0.88
C THR A 48 7.41 18.19 0.36
N ARG A 49 8.14 19.31 0.27
CA ARG A 49 8.18 20.35 1.33
C ARG A 49 7.00 21.31 1.25
N ASN A 50 6.24 21.26 0.15
CA ASN A 50 5.11 22.14 -0.05
C ASN A 50 3.87 21.56 0.64
N HIS A 51 2.96 22.43 1.07
CA HIS A 51 1.66 22.05 1.64
C HIS A 51 0.70 21.60 0.54
N ILE A 52 1.03 20.50 -0.12
CA ILE A 52 0.24 19.89 -1.20
C ILE A 52 -0.09 18.46 -0.79
N GLN A 53 -1.37 18.12 -0.87
CA GLN A 53 -1.86 16.76 -0.68
C GLN A 53 -2.22 16.16 -2.04
N LEU A 54 -1.46 15.12 -2.42
CA LEU A 54 -1.86 14.26 -3.53
C LEU A 54 -2.78 13.17 -3.00
N CYS A 55 -3.79 12.80 -3.78
CA CYS A 55 -4.68 11.69 -3.49
C CYS A 55 -5.08 10.98 -4.78
N PHE A 56 -5.53 9.74 -4.65
CA PHE A 56 -6.09 8.94 -5.73
C PHE A 56 -7.21 8.07 -5.21
N GLY A 57 -8.12 7.66 -6.09
CA GLY A 57 -9.23 6.76 -5.76
C GLY A 57 -8.78 5.30 -5.64
N PRO A 58 -9.56 4.43 -4.98
CA PRO A 58 -9.24 3.01 -4.90
C PRO A 58 -9.35 2.29 -6.25
N SER A 59 -8.56 1.23 -6.44
CA SER A 59 -8.57 0.41 -7.66
C SER A 59 -9.67 -0.66 -7.70
N ALA A 60 -10.36 -0.89 -6.58
CA ALA A 60 -11.44 -1.86 -6.44
C ALA A 60 -12.44 -1.40 -5.36
N PRO A 61 -13.68 -1.95 -5.32
CA PRO A 61 -14.69 -1.56 -4.33
C PRO A 61 -14.24 -1.69 -2.86
N ASP A 62 -13.47 -2.73 -2.54
CA ASP A 62 -12.96 -3.03 -1.21
C ASP A 62 -11.55 -2.47 -0.94
N CYS A 63 -11.03 -1.65 -1.85
CA CYS A 63 -9.69 -1.09 -1.76
C CYS A 63 -9.67 0.24 -0.99
N TYR A 64 -8.56 0.51 -0.33
CA TYR A 64 -8.17 1.84 0.15
C TYR A 64 -7.12 2.45 -0.78
N GLY A 65 -7.32 3.70 -1.22
CA GLY A 65 -6.27 4.51 -1.84
C GLY A 65 -5.57 5.37 -0.78
N ILE A 66 -4.25 5.24 -0.64
CA ILE A 66 -3.50 5.93 0.42
C ILE A 66 -2.27 6.62 -0.15
N CYS A 67 -2.28 7.93 -0.16
CA CYS A 67 -1.10 8.72 -0.47
C CYS A 67 -0.54 9.34 0.81
N TYR A 68 0.79 9.38 0.93
CA TYR A 68 1.43 9.98 2.10
C TYR A 68 2.69 10.80 1.75
N ASN A 69 2.90 11.87 2.52
CA ASN A 69 4.04 12.75 2.42
C ASN A 69 4.73 12.87 3.79
N PRO A 70 5.86 12.16 3.99
CA PRO A 70 6.69 12.34 5.17
C PRO A 70 7.46 13.66 5.11
N GLN A 71 7.33 14.46 6.16
CA GLN A 71 8.16 15.63 6.40
C GLN A 71 9.03 15.43 7.65
N GLU A 72 9.77 16.46 8.05
CA GLU A 72 10.72 16.37 9.16
C GLU A 72 10.05 16.10 10.50
N THR A 73 8.89 16.71 10.77
CA THR A 73 8.19 16.61 12.06
C THR A 73 6.77 16.06 11.96
N GLU A 74 6.29 15.79 10.74
CA GLU A 74 4.90 15.41 10.48
C GLU A 74 4.76 14.42 9.31
N LEU A 75 3.64 13.71 9.28
CA LEU A 75 3.25 12.79 8.22
C LEU A 75 1.87 13.18 7.70
N HIS A 76 1.79 13.60 6.45
CA HIS A 76 0.51 13.89 5.81
C HIS A 76 -0.04 12.64 5.14
N PHE A 77 -1.32 12.34 5.36
CA PHE A 77 -2.02 11.22 4.72
C PHE A 77 -3.28 11.69 4.01
N ALA A 78 -3.52 11.16 2.81
CA ALA A 78 -4.80 11.21 2.13
C ALA A 78 -5.30 9.76 1.96
N VAL A 79 -6.44 9.45 2.57
CA VAL A 79 -7.04 8.11 2.55
C VAL A 79 -8.39 8.16 1.86
N THR A 80 -8.59 7.36 0.83
CA THR A 80 -9.83 7.26 0.05
C THR A 80 -10.40 5.85 0.12
N SER A 81 -11.73 5.75 0.08
CA SER A 81 -12.48 4.50 -0.02
C SER A 81 -13.83 4.78 -0.68
N PHE A 82 -14.50 3.76 -1.23
CA PHE A 82 -15.84 3.93 -1.80
C PHE A 82 -16.91 3.91 -0.70
N LYS A 83 -17.73 4.97 -0.61
CA LYS A 83 -18.84 5.03 0.37
C LYS A 83 -19.89 3.93 0.15
N SER A 84 -20.03 3.44 -1.08
CA SER A 84 -20.97 2.38 -1.45
C SER A 84 -20.56 1.00 -0.95
N TYR A 85 -19.33 0.82 -0.48
CA TYR A 85 -18.81 -0.49 -0.07
C TYR A 85 -18.64 -0.59 1.44
N GLY A 86 -19.60 -1.25 2.10
CA GLY A 86 -19.78 -1.21 3.55
C GLY A 86 -18.63 -1.78 4.39
N SER A 87 -17.70 -2.56 3.80
CA SER A 87 -16.55 -3.08 4.54
C SER A 87 -15.36 -2.11 4.62
N THR A 88 -15.38 -1.00 3.86
CA THR A 88 -14.32 0.02 3.90
C THR A 88 -14.79 1.33 4.53
N SER A 89 -13.88 2.02 5.21
CA SER A 89 -14.17 3.36 5.76
C SER A 89 -12.88 4.14 5.94
N SER A 90 -12.65 5.17 5.12
CA SER A 90 -11.48 6.05 5.28
C SER A 90 -11.39 6.65 6.69
N LYS A 91 -12.54 7.01 7.30
CA LYS A 91 -12.58 7.55 8.66
C LYS A 91 -12.08 6.54 9.69
N ARG A 92 -12.53 5.28 9.60
CA ARG A 92 -12.06 4.20 10.49
C ARG A 92 -10.58 3.92 10.24
N PHE A 93 -10.17 3.85 8.98
CA PHE A 93 -8.77 3.59 8.60
C PHE A 93 -7.84 4.66 9.18
N VAL A 94 -8.16 5.94 9.04
CA VAL A 94 -7.35 7.05 9.59
C VAL A 94 -7.23 6.95 11.12
N LYS A 95 -8.31 6.59 11.82
CA LYS A 95 -8.28 6.38 13.27
C LYS A 95 -7.29 5.27 13.66
N GLU A 96 -7.38 4.11 13.01
CA GLU A 96 -6.49 2.98 13.31
C GLU A 96 -5.06 3.22 12.85
N LEU A 97 -4.84 3.95 11.75
CA LEU A 97 -3.51 4.39 11.32
C LEU A 97 -2.86 5.27 12.39
N ASN A 98 -3.60 6.22 12.97
CA ASN A 98 -3.10 7.05 14.05
C ASN A 98 -2.76 6.22 15.30
N HIS A 99 -3.57 5.22 15.66
CA HIS A 99 -3.24 4.30 16.75
C HIS A 99 -1.94 3.53 16.47
N ALA A 100 -1.84 2.91 15.29
CA ALA A 100 -0.69 2.12 14.89
C ALA A 100 0.62 2.93 14.94
N LEU A 101 0.63 4.17 14.42
CA LEU A 101 1.80 5.05 14.46
C LEU A 101 2.21 5.41 15.89
N ASN A 102 1.24 5.67 16.78
CA ASN A 102 1.52 5.97 18.18
C ASN A 102 2.01 4.74 18.96
N ASP A 103 1.47 3.56 18.68
CA ASP A 103 1.92 2.30 19.26
C ASP A 103 3.36 1.98 18.84
N MET A 104 3.68 2.12 17.55
CA MET A 104 5.05 1.98 17.04
C MET A 104 6.01 2.94 17.74
N ARG A 105 5.62 4.22 17.88
CA ARG A 105 6.42 5.23 18.61
C ARG A 105 6.65 4.82 20.07
N SER A 106 5.62 4.32 20.74
CA SER A 106 5.70 3.85 22.13
C SER A 106 6.71 2.70 22.28
N VAL A 107 6.64 1.71 21.38
CA VAL A 107 7.56 0.57 21.35
C VAL A 107 9.01 1.03 21.11
N CYS A 108 9.26 1.88 20.11
CA CYS A 108 10.59 2.40 19.81
C CYS A 108 11.17 3.20 20.99
N ASN A 109 10.36 4.02 21.66
CA ASN A 109 10.80 4.81 22.81
C ASN A 109 11.17 3.92 24.02
N LYS A 110 10.39 2.87 24.27
CA LYS A 110 10.69 1.89 25.33
C LYS A 110 12.02 1.18 25.06
N ALA A 111 12.25 0.71 23.83
CA ALA A 111 13.49 0.03 23.44
C ALA A 111 14.73 0.91 23.61
N ARG A 112 14.67 2.21 23.24
CA ARG A 112 15.78 3.15 23.42
C ARG A 112 16.13 3.39 24.88
N ARG A 113 15.13 3.47 25.77
CA ARG A 113 15.36 3.62 27.22
C ARG A 113 16.07 2.40 27.83
N THR A 114 15.80 1.20 27.32
CA THR A 114 16.47 -0.02 27.77
C THR A 114 17.94 -0.03 27.37
N MET A 115 18.29 0.42 26.16
CA MET A 115 19.69 0.46 25.70
C MET A 115 20.52 1.56 26.37
N SER A 116 19.91 2.64 26.82
CA SER A 116 20.58 3.77 27.50
C SER A 116 20.94 3.50 28.97
N LYS A 117 20.62 2.31 29.51
CA LYS A 117 20.94 1.92 30.90
C LYS A 117 22.22 1.07 31.05
N LEU A 118 22.98 0.91 29.96
CA LEU A 118 24.41 0.55 30.00
C LEU A 118 25.25 1.81 29.81
#